data_AF-A0AAP1MUI9-F1
#
_entry.id   AF-A0AAP1MUI9-F1
#
_cell.length_a   1.000
_cell.length_b   1.000
_cell.length_c   1.000
_cell.angle_alpha   90.00
_cell.angle_beta   90.00
_cell.angle_gamma   90.00
#
_symmetry.space_group_name_H-M   'P 1'
#
loop_
_entity.id
_entity.type
_entity.pdbx_description
1 polymer ?
#
loop_
_entity_poly.entity_id
_entity_poly.type
_entity_poly.pdbx_seq_one_letter_code
_entity_poly.pdbx_strand_id
1 'polypeptide(L)' 'MNATIWLALALVLVLEGLGPLLYPRAWRRMVATMSQLPDNLLRRFGGGLVVAGFVIYYMLTKSMT' A
#
# COMPACT_ATOMS: atom_id res chain seq x y z
N MET A 1 13.87 19.49 -4.39
CA MET A 1 12.90 18.96 -3.41
C MET A 1 11.60 18.44 -4.03
N ASN A 2 11.22 18.82 -5.26
CA ASN A 2 9.97 18.33 -5.90
C ASN A 2 10.16 17.02 -6.70
N ALA A 3 11.31 16.84 -7.35
CA ALA A 3 11.58 15.66 -8.20
C ALA A 3 11.53 14.31 -7.46
N THR A 4 11.97 14.26 -6.21
CA THR A 4 11.95 13.03 -5.39
C THR A 4 10.51 12.58 -5.10
N ILE A 5 9.59 13.51 -4.89
CA ILE A 5 8.18 13.20 -4.63
C ILE A 5 7.54 12.63 -5.90
N TRP A 6 7.77 13.26 -7.05
CA TRP A 6 7.28 12.75 -8.33
C TRP A 6 7.88 11.39 -8.69
N LEU A 7 9.16 11.17 -8.40
CA LEU A 7 9.83 9.88 -8.62
C LEU A 7 9.28 8.79 -7.70
N ALA A 8 9.07 9.09 -6.41
CA ALA A 8 8.47 8.15 -5.47
C ALA A 8 7.03 7.80 -5.88
N LEU A 9 6.24 8.79 -6.31
CA LEU A 9 4.88 8.58 -6.81
C LEU A 9 4.88 7.72 -8.07
N ALA A 10 5.80 7.96 -9.00
CA ALA A 10 5.96 7.17 -10.21
C ALA A 10 6.32 5.71 -9.90
N LEU A 11 7.24 5.47 -8.96
CA LEU A 11 7.60 4.11 -8.53
C LEU A 11 6.44 3.38 -7.84
N VAL A 12 5.67 4.08 -7.00
CA VAL A 12 4.46 3.52 -6.38
C VAL A 12 3.43 3.13 -7.45
N LEU A 13 3.19 3.99 -8.44
CA LEU A 13 2.30 3.69 -9.57
C LEU A 13 2.77 2.50 -10.40
N VAL A 14 4.08 2.40 -10.66
CA VAL A 14 4.66 1.26 -11.37
C VAL A 14 4.48 -0.04 -10.56
N LEU A 15 4.75 -0.02 -9.26
CA LEU A 15 4.59 -1.21 -8.40
C LEU A 15 3.12 -1.63 -8.26
N GLU A 16 2.21 -0.68 -8.03
CA GLU A 16 0.76 -0.93 -7.96
C GLU A 16 0.20 -1.41 -9.29
N GLY A 17 0.71 -0.92 -10.42
CA GLY A 17 0.32 -1.35 -11.77
C GLY A 17 0.91 -2.69 -12.20
N LEU A 18 2.09 -3.07 -11.69
CA LEU A 18 2.77 -4.31 -12.06
C LEU A 18 2.01 -5.55 -11.57
N GLY A 19 1.39 -5.51 -10.39
CA GLY A 19 0.58 -6.62 -9.85
C GLY A 19 -0.53 -7.10 -10.81
N PRO A 20 -1.46 -6.21 -11.23
CA PRO A 20 -2.51 -6.57 -12.17
C PRO A 20 -1.99 -6.84 -13.59
N LEU A 21 -0.88 -6.22 -14.01
CA LEU A 21 -0.30 -6.41 -15.35
C LEU A 21 0.40 -7.77 -15.51
N LEU A 22 1.16 -8.21 -14.50
CA LEU A 22 1.90 -9.47 -14.53
C LEU A 22 1.01 -10.68 -14.25
N TYR A 23 0.07 -10.58 -13.29
CA TYR A 23 -0.76 -11.71 -12.89
C TYR A 23 -2.23 -11.33 -12.63
N PRO A 24 -3.01 -10.98 -13.67
CA PRO A 24 -4.39 -10.52 -13.52
C PRO A 24 -5.31 -11.55 -12.86
N ARG A 25 -5.09 -12.85 -13.09
CA ARG A 25 -5.90 -13.93 -12.47
C ARG A 25 -5.59 -14.11 -10.98
N ALA A 26 -4.31 -14.07 -10.60
CA ALA A 26 -3.92 -14.19 -9.20
C ALA A 26 -4.35 -12.94 -8.42
N TRP A 27 -4.14 -11.75 -9.00
CA TRP A 27 -4.61 -10.48 -8.43
C TRP A 27 -6.11 -10.48 -8.18
N ARG A 28 -6.91 -10.85 -9.18
CA ARG A 28 -8.38 -10.91 -9.03
C ARG A 28 -8.81 -11.93 -7.98
N ARG A 29 -8.09 -13.05 -7.85
CA ARG A 29 -8.34 -14.04 -6.80
C ARG A 29 -7.99 -13.52 -5.42
N MET A 30 -6.85 -12.84 -5.26
CA MET A 30 -6.47 -12.19 -4.00
C MET A 30 -7.50 -11.14 -3.57
N VAL A 31 -7.91 -10.27 -4.50
CA VAL A 31 -8.94 -9.26 -4.23
C VAL A 31 -10.28 -9.91 -3.88
N ALA A 32 -10.69 -10.96 -4.61
CA ALA A 32 -11.93 -11.69 -4.33
C ALA A 32 -11.89 -12.40 -2.96
N THR A 33 -10.74 -12.96 -2.58
CA THR A 33 -10.55 -13.53 -1.24
C THR A 33 -10.62 -12.44 -0.19
N MET A 34 -9.96 -11.30 -0.39
CA MET A 34 -10.05 -10.14 0.52
C MET A 34 -11.47 -9.57 0.64
N SER A 35 -12.26 -9.55 -0.44
CA SER A 35 -13.66 -9.11 -0.39
C SER A 35 -14.59 -10.13 0.27
N GLN A 36 -14.17 -11.40 0.36
CA GLN A 36 -14.90 -12.43 1.10
C GLN A 36 -14.49 -12.49 2.58
N LEU A 37 -13.42 -11.80 2.98
CA LEU A 37 -13.09 -11.67 4.39
C LEU A 37 -14.12 -10.77 5.09
N PRO A 38 -14.52 -11.11 6.33
CA PRO A 38 -15.47 -10.30 7.09
C PRO A 38 -14.93 -8.88 7.30
N ASP A 39 -15.79 -7.87 7.13
CA ASP A 39 -15.44 -6.44 7.17
C ASP A 39 -14.66 -6.03 8.43
N ASN A 40 -14.89 -6.73 9.55
CA ASN A 40 -14.17 -6.51 10.80
C ASN A 40 -12.67 -6.84 10.70
N LEU A 41 -12.31 -7.87 9.94
CA LEU A 41 -10.93 -8.24 9.72
C LEU A 41 -10.28 -7.28 8.72
N LEU A 42 -11.01 -6.90 7.66
CA LEU A 42 -10.55 -5.89 6.70
C LEU A 42 -10.28 -4.54 7.37
N ARG A 43 -11.15 -4.11 8.30
CA ARG A 43 -10.93 -2.89 9.11
C ARG A 43 -9.75 -2.99 10.05
N ARG A 44 -9.49 -4.15 10.65
CA ARG A 44 -8.32 -4.37 11.52
C ARG A 44 -7.02 -4.36 10.72
N PHE A 45 -6.99 -5.00 9.56
CA PHE A 45 -5.84 -4.97 8.66
C PHE A 45 -5.61 -3.56 8.11
N GLY A 46 -6.66 -2.91 7.57
CA GLY A 46 -6.57 -1.53 7.09
C GLY A 46 -6.16 -0.55 8.18
N GLY A 47 -6.74 -0.65 9.37
CA GLY A 47 -6.35 0.15 10.53
C GLY A 47 -4.91 -0.10 10.97
N GLY A 48 -4.47 -1.36 10.99
CA GLY A 48 -3.08 -1.73 11.29
C GLY A 48 -2.08 -1.16 10.27
N LEU A 49 -2.41 -1.22 8.98
CA LEU A 49 -1.61 -0.61 7.91
C LEU A 49 -1.54 0.91 8.04
N VAL A 50 -2.65 1.59 8.38
CA VAL A 50 -2.66 3.03 8.62
C VAL A 50 -1.77 3.39 9.80
N VAL A 51 -1.89 2.68 10.92
CA VAL A 51 -1.06 2.91 12.12
C VAL A 51 0.42 2.64 11.82
N ALA A 52 0.73 1.52 11.18
CA ALA A 52 2.11 1.18 10.81
C ALA A 52 2.71 2.22 9.85
N GLY A 53 1.95 2.65 8.83
CA GLY A 53 2.36 3.69 7.90
C GLY A 53 2.60 5.03 8.60
N PHE A 54 1.75 5.40 9.55
CA PHE A 54 1.92 6.63 10.34
C PHE A 54 3.14 6.56 11.26
N VAL A 55 3.41 5.41 11.88
CA VAL A 55 4.61 5.18 12.70
C VAL A 55 5.87 5.27 11.85
N ILE A 56 5.89 4.62 10.68
CA ILE A 56 7.03 4.67 9.75
C ILE A 56 7.24 6.10 9.26
N TYR A 57 6.17 6.80 8.86
CA TYR A 57 6.24 8.21 8.46
C TYR A 57 6.81 9.07 9.58
N TYR A 58 6.28 8.95 10.80
CA TYR A 58 6.76 9.71 11.94
C TYR A 58 8.24 9.40 12.26
N MET A 59 8.66 8.13 12.19
CA MET A 59 10.07 7.75 12.38
C MET A 59 10.99 8.32 11.30
N LEU A 60 10.60 8.25 10.02
CA LEU A 60 11.37 8.78 8.90
C LEU A 60 11.49 10.31 8.95
N THR A 61 10.37 11.00 9.20
CA THR A 61 10.35 12.46 9.36
C THR A 61 11.21 12.90 10.54
N LYS A 62 11.13 12.19 11.67
CA LYS A 62 11.93 12.48 12.87
C LYS A 62 13.40 12.10 12.75
N SER A 63 13.77 11.21 11.82
CA SER A 63 15.16 10.87 11.53
C SER A 63 15.83 11.84 10.55
N MET A 64 15.05 12.63 9.79
CA MET A 64 15.55 13.61 8.82
C MET A 64 15.58 15.05 9.36
N THR A 65 15.18 15.26 10.63
CA THR A 65 15.30 16.53 11.36
C THR A 65 16.38 16.39 12.43
#